data_AF-A0A7Y9K300-F1
#
_entry.id   AF-A0A7Y9K300-F1
#
_cell.length_a   1.000
_cell.length_b   1.000
_cell.length_c   1.000
_cell.angle_alpha   90.00
_cell.angle_beta   90.00
_cell.angle_gamma   90.00
#
_symmetry.space_group_name_H-M   'P 1'
#
loop_
_entity.id
_entity.type
_entity.pdbx_description
1 polymer ?
#
loop_
_entity_poly.entity_id
_entity_poly.type
_entity_poly.pdbx_seq_one_letter_code
_entity_poly.pdbx_strand_id
1 'polypeptide(L)'
;MLLAACAHAPAPEPIVQYRDAAIAVAVGCVVDRPPAPAPLAARISPAEWAARAPGAKAQAVRAQAGIRLNFEDRLAASTSGCGAR
;
A
#
# COMPACT_ATOMS: atom_id res chain seq x y z
N MET A 1 -67.33 40.27 -14.52
CA MET A 1 -66.17 39.42 -14.86
C MET A 1 -64.91 40.17 -14.46
N LEU A 2 -64.22 39.73 -13.40
CA LEU A 2 -62.87 40.22 -13.10
C LEU A 2 -61.90 39.05 -13.32
N LEU A 3 -61.03 39.22 -14.31
CA LEU A 3 -59.98 38.28 -14.69
C LEU A 3 -58.90 38.24 -13.62
N ALA A 4 -58.49 37.02 -13.29
CA ALA A 4 -57.41 36.68 -12.38
C ALA A 4 -56.07 37.31 -12.78
N ALA A 5 -55.30 37.76 -11.80
CA ALA A 5 -53.86 37.98 -11.94
C ALA A 5 -53.14 37.12 -10.89
N CYS A 6 -52.82 35.88 -11.27
CA CYS A 6 -51.87 35.06 -10.55
C CYS A 6 -50.47 35.65 -10.79
N ALA A 7 -49.98 36.45 -9.84
CA ALA A 7 -48.60 36.89 -9.84
C ALA A 7 -47.69 35.65 -9.68
N HIS A 8 -47.14 35.17 -10.78
CA HIS A 8 -46.12 34.13 -10.77
C HIS A 8 -44.83 34.78 -10.28
N ALA A 9 -44.48 34.55 -9.01
CA ALA A 9 -43.18 34.90 -8.50
C ALA A 9 -42.10 34.19 -9.34
N PRO A 10 -41.05 34.89 -9.79
CA PRO A 10 -39.97 34.26 -10.53
C PRO A 10 -39.35 33.15 -9.66
N ALA A 11 -39.17 31.96 -10.24
CA ALA A 11 -38.52 30.86 -9.56
C ALA A 11 -37.10 31.30 -9.15
N PRO A 12 -36.67 31.04 -7.91
CA PRO A 12 -35.34 31.42 -7.47
C PRO A 12 -34.28 30.73 -8.33
N GLU A 13 -33.28 31.49 -8.77
CA GLU A 13 -32.17 30.95 -9.57
C GLU A 13 -31.37 29.93 -8.74
N PRO A 14 -30.95 28.80 -9.34
CA PRO A 14 -30.20 27.78 -8.63
C PRO A 14 -28.82 28.31 -8.22
N ILE A 15 -28.55 28.30 -6.92
CA ILE A 15 -27.25 28.67 -6.35
C ILE A 15 -26.28 27.51 -6.59
N VAL A 16 -25.33 27.70 -7.51
CA VAL A 16 -24.24 26.74 -7.73
C VAL A 16 -23.19 26.93 -6.64
N GLN A 17 -23.14 26.00 -5.68
CA GLN A 17 -22.07 25.96 -4.68
C GLN A 17 -20.95 25.05 -5.17
N TYR A 18 -19.82 25.64 -5.54
CA TYR A 18 -18.59 24.89 -5.79
C TYR A 18 -18.03 24.40 -4.46
N ARG A 19 -17.75 23.10 -4.39
CA ARG A 19 -17.06 22.48 -3.26
C ARG A 19 -15.80 21.83 -3.79
N ASP A 20 -14.69 22.04 -3.09
CA ASP A 20 -13.46 21.33 -3.39
C ASP A 20 -13.67 19.84 -3.16
N ALA A 21 -13.53 19.04 -4.21
CA ALA A 21 -13.52 17.60 -4.13
C ALA A 21 -12.09 17.13 -3.96
N ALA A 22 -11.80 16.40 -2.89
CA ALA A 22 -10.53 15.70 -2.75
C ALA A 22 -10.49 14.54 -3.76
N ILE A 23 -9.78 14.73 -4.86
CA ILE A 23 -9.56 13.68 -5.86
C ILE A 23 -8.32 12.89 -5.43
N ALA A 24 -8.48 11.58 -5.24
CA ALA A 24 -7.36 10.68 -4.96
C ALA A 24 -6.39 10.71 -6.15
N VAL A 25 -5.18 11.24 -5.94
CA VAL A 25 -4.13 11.26 -6.95
C VAL A 25 -3.48 9.88 -6.94
N ALA A 26 -3.40 9.23 -8.10
CA ALA A 26 -2.69 7.96 -8.24
C ALA A 26 -1.20 8.19 -7.99
N VAL A 27 -0.76 7.91 -6.76
CA VAL A 27 0.66 7.77 -6.45
C VAL A 27 1.15 6.52 -7.17
N GLY A 28 2.03 6.68 -8.17
CA GLY A 28 2.65 5.54 -8.84
C GLY A 28 3.32 4.61 -7.81
N CYS A 29 3.40 3.32 -8.13
CA CYS A 29 4.14 2.35 -7.31
C CYS A 29 5.51 2.92 -6.90
N VAL A 30 5.87 2.82 -5.62
CA VAL A 30 7.22 3.20 -5.18
C VAL A 30 8.18 2.26 -5.89
N VAL A 31 8.97 2.82 -6.81
CA VAL A 31 9.79 2.10 -7.80
C VAL A 31 10.91 1.26 -7.17
N ASP A 32 11.19 1.44 -5.88
CA ASP A 32 12.22 0.71 -5.13
C ASP A 32 11.66 -0.57 -4.48
N ARG A 33 11.19 -1.51 -5.32
CA ARG A 33 10.77 -2.83 -4.83
C ARG A 33 12.01 -3.59 -4.33
N PRO A 34 12.07 -4.00 -3.05
CA PRO A 34 13.22 -4.74 -2.56
C PRO A 34 13.35 -6.09 -3.29
N PRO A 35 14.59 -6.58 -3.55
CA PRO A 35 14.78 -7.93 -4.06
C PRO A 35 14.40 -8.96 -2.99
N ALA A 36 13.88 -10.10 -3.43
CA ALA A 36 13.57 -11.20 -2.53
C ALA A 36 14.83 -11.67 -1.79
N PRO A 37 14.76 -11.90 -0.47
CA PRO A 37 15.92 -12.34 0.29
C PRO A 37 16.34 -13.75 -0.13
N ALA A 38 17.63 -13.94 -0.39
CA ALA A 38 18.18 -15.26 -0.69
C ALA A 38 17.87 -16.25 0.45
N PRO A 39 17.53 -17.51 0.14
CA PRO A 39 17.23 -18.52 1.15
C PRO A 39 18.49 -18.89 1.94
N LEU A 40 18.31 -19.38 3.17
CA LEU A 40 19.43 -19.76 4.05
C LEU A 40 20.39 -20.77 3.39
N ALA A 41 19.84 -21.73 2.64
CA ALA A 41 20.61 -22.75 1.93
C ALA A 41 21.49 -22.19 0.79
N ALA A 42 21.18 -21.00 0.27
CA ALA A 42 22.03 -20.33 -0.71
C ALA A 42 23.19 -19.55 -0.06
N ARG A 43 23.14 -19.34 1.27
CA ARG A 43 24.13 -18.54 2.02
C ARG A 43 25.05 -19.41 2.88
N ILE A 44 24.60 -20.60 3.26
CA ILE A 44 25.33 -21.53 4.13
C ILE A 44 25.39 -22.88 3.42
N SER A 45 26.60 -23.36 3.18
CA SER A 45 26.80 -24.67 2.56
C SER A 45 26.30 -25.81 3.48
N PRO A 46 25.94 -26.98 2.94
CA PRO A 46 25.53 -28.12 3.76
C PRO A 46 26.58 -28.56 4.78
N ALA A 47 27.86 -28.51 4.41
CA ALA A 47 28.97 -28.87 5.30
C ALA A 47 29.10 -27.88 6.47
N GLU A 48 29.02 -26.59 6.18
CA GLU A 48 29.04 -25.54 7.21
C GLU A 48 27.81 -25.64 8.12
N TRP A 49 26.64 -25.92 7.55
CA TRP A 49 25.43 -26.16 8.33
C TRP A 49 25.57 -27.36 9.25
N ALA A 50 26.12 -28.47 8.76
CA ALA A 50 26.34 -29.68 9.54
C ALA A 50 27.27 -29.41 10.74
N ALA A 51 28.34 -28.64 10.53
CA ALA A 51 29.33 -28.28 11.55
C ALA A 51 28.82 -27.30 12.62
N ARG A 52 27.70 -26.59 12.39
CA ARG A 52 27.16 -25.64 13.38
C ARG A 52 26.53 -26.33 14.58
N ALA A 53 26.84 -25.81 15.77
CA ALA A 53 26.18 -26.19 17.01
C ALA A 53 24.65 -25.88 16.96
N PRO A 54 23.81 -26.62 17.71
CA PRO A 54 22.36 -26.41 17.70
C PRO A 54 21.92 -24.98 17.99
N GLY A 55 22.55 -24.30 18.96
CA GLY A 55 22.27 -22.89 19.27
C GLY A 55 22.57 -21.96 18.10
N ALA A 56 23.68 -22.19 17.38
CA ALA A 56 24.05 -21.39 16.20
C ALA A 56 23.09 -21.62 15.02
N LYS A 57 22.56 -22.84 14.86
CA LYS A 57 21.51 -23.15 13.88
C LYS A 57 20.22 -22.38 14.19
N ALA A 58 19.79 -22.39 15.45
CA ALA A 58 18.60 -21.65 15.89
C ALA A 58 18.75 -20.14 15.65
N GLN A 59 19.92 -19.56 15.93
CA GLN A 59 20.19 -18.15 15.66
C GLN A 59 20.16 -17.83 14.16
N ALA A 60 20.73 -18.70 13.31
CA ALA A 60 20.68 -18.51 11.86
C ALA A 60 19.25 -18.55 11.30
N VAL A 61 18.40 -19.44 11.81
CA VAL A 61 16.98 -19.50 11.45
C VAL A 61 16.24 -18.23 11.91
N ARG A 62 16.46 -17.77 13.14
CA ARG A 62 15.85 -16.52 13.64
C ARG A 62 16.27 -15.31 12.82
N ALA A 63 17.55 -15.20 12.47
CA ALA A 63 18.05 -14.13 11.61
C ALA A 63 17.39 -14.17 10.23
N GLN A 64 17.24 -15.36 9.62
CA GLN A 64 16.53 -15.52 8.35
C GLN A 64 15.06 -15.11 8.45
N ALA A 65 14.38 -15.45 9.55
CA ALA A 65 13.00 -15.04 9.79
C ALA A 65 12.88 -13.51 9.88
N GLY A 66 13.76 -12.85 10.63
CA GLY A 66 13.78 -11.38 10.72
C GLY A 66 14.04 -10.69 9.38
N ILE A 67 14.96 -11.23 8.57
CA ILE A 67 15.20 -10.73 7.20
C ILE A 67 13.93 -10.82 6.35
N ARG A 68 13.17 -11.91 6.48
CA ARG A 68 11.94 -12.11 5.72
C ARG A 68 10.82 -11.16 6.14
N LEU A 69 10.64 -10.95 7.45
CA LEU A 69 9.67 -9.99 7.98
C LEU A 69 9.99 -8.57 7.48
N ASN A 70 11.27 -8.15 7.57
CA ASN A 70 11.69 -6.84 7.07
C ASN A 70 11.45 -6.70 5.55
N PHE A 71 11.62 -7.77 4.78
CA PHE A 71 11.32 -7.78 3.35
C PHE A 71 9.82 -7.61 3.10
N GLU A 72 8.97 -8.33 3.83
CA GLU A 72 7.51 -8.25 3.71
C GLU A 72 7.00 -6.84 4.03
N ASP A 73 7.50 -6.21 5.09
CA ASP A 73 7.16 -4.83 5.44
C ASP A 73 7.61 -3.83 4.37
N ARG A 74 8.84 -3.95 3.88
CA ARG A 74 9.35 -3.08 2.81
C ARG A 74 8.61 -3.29 1.49
N LEU A 75 8.23 -4.53 1.19
CA LEU A 75 7.44 -4.86 0.03
C LEU A 75 6.04 -4.24 0.15
N ALA A 76 5.37 -4.41 1.29
CA ALA A 76 4.05 -3.83 1.56
C ALA A 76 4.08 -2.30 1.44
N ALA A 77 5.10 -1.65 2.01
CA ALA A 77 5.30 -0.21 1.88
C ALA A 77 5.51 0.21 0.41
N SER A 78 6.37 -0.51 -0.33
CA SER A 78 6.63 -0.23 -1.75
C SER A 78 5.38 -0.39 -2.62
N THR A 79 4.51 -1.35 -2.28
CA THR A 79 3.27 -1.62 -3.03
C THR A 79 2.04 -0.88 -2.52
N SER A 80 2.12 -0.15 -1.39
CA SER A 80 0.96 0.50 -0.76
C SER A 80 0.26 1.55 -1.65
N GLY A 81 0.99 2.15 -2.61
CA GLY A 81 0.44 3.06 -3.62
C GLY A 81 0.01 2.39 -4.93
N CYS A 82 0.33 1.11 -5.14
CA CYS A 82 -0.07 0.38 -6.34
C CYS A 82 -1.57 0.05 -6.26
N GLY A 83 -2.42 0.92 -6.80
CA GLY A 83 -3.85 0.64 -6.97
C GLY A 83 -4.06 -0.64 -7.78
N ALA A 84 -4.94 -1.52 -7.30
CA ALA A 84 -5.52 -2.58 -8.11
C ALA A 84 -6.15 -1.93 -9.35
N ARG A 85 -5.60 -2.26 -10.53
CA ARG A 85 -6.27 -1.98 -11.79
C ARG A 85 -7.42 -2.96 -11.98
#